data_AF-A0A382WBN4-F1
#
_entry.id   AF-A0A382WBN4-F1
#
_cell.length_a   1.000
_cell.length_b   1.000
_cell.length_c   1.000
_cell.angle_alpha   90.00
_cell.angle_beta   90.00
_cell.angle_gamma   90.00
#
_symmetry.space_group_name_H-M   'P 1'
#
loop_
_entity.id
_entity.type
_entity.pdbx_description
1 polymer ?
#
loop_
_entity_poly.entity_id
_entity_poly.type
_entity_poly.pdbx_seq_one_letter_code
_entity_poly.pdbx_strand_id
1 'polypeptide(L)'
;MNALSLTPVERALALETLIRECADEADRECRLPASVAEALSVNGLYRIGAPAAYGGEEASPITQIETIETISRFDGSVGWNLMIGIENFGLIAPNCDSCKHMLEDPMVVLCSSTAAVGRAEQDGDG
;
A
#
# COMPACT_ATOMS: atom_id res chain seq x y z
N MET A 1 -1.55 3.02 22.99
CA MET A 1 -1.83 1.73 22.32
C MET A 1 -1.03 1.72 21.04
N ASN A 2 -0.25 0.67 20.78
CA ASN A 2 0.49 0.55 19.53
C ASN A 2 -0.53 0.21 18.43
N ALA A 3 -0.65 1.02 17.37
CA ALA A 3 -1.67 0.82 16.34
C ALA A 3 -1.63 -0.60 15.73
N LEU A 4 -0.45 -1.22 15.71
CA LEU A 4 -0.21 -2.59 15.22
C LEU A 4 -0.76 -3.71 16.12
N SER A 5 -1.34 -3.41 17.30
CA SER A 5 -2.07 -4.41 18.08
C SER A 5 -3.49 -4.70 17.55
N LEU A 6 -3.99 -3.85 16.65
CA LEU A 6 -5.27 -4.02 15.97
C LEU A 6 -5.09 -4.84 14.69
N THR A 7 -6.13 -5.55 14.28
CA THR A 7 -6.18 -6.23 12.98
C THR A 7 -6.11 -5.22 11.82
N PRO A 8 -5.66 -5.63 10.62
CA PRO A 8 -5.68 -4.76 9.43
C PRO A 8 -7.04 -4.11 9.15
N VAL A 9 -8.13 -4.85 9.34
CA VAL A 9 -9.51 -4.36 9.16
C VAL A 9 -9.86 -3.30 10.20
N GLU A 10 -9.52 -3.49 11.47
CA GLU A 10 -9.74 -2.49 12.52
C GLU A 10 -8.94 -1.20 12.27
N ARG A 11 -7.69 -1.32 11.81
CA ARG A 11 -6.89 -0.15 11.42
C ARG A 11 -7.46 0.57 10.21
N ALA A 12 -7.99 -0.17 9.23
CA ALA A 12 -8.68 0.40 8.08
C ALA A 12 -9.96 1.16 8.52
N LEU A 13 -10.79 0.55 9.38
CA LEU A 13 -12.01 1.18 9.91
C LEU A 13 -11.70 2.52 10.61
N ALA A 14 -10.58 2.61 11.32
CA ALA A 14 -10.17 3.83 12.00
C ALA A 14 -9.87 5.02 11.07
N LEU A 15 -9.73 4.78 9.75
CA LEU A 15 -9.44 5.81 8.76
C LEU A 15 -10.69 6.38 8.07
N GLU A 16 -11.90 5.91 8.40
CA GLU A 16 -13.14 6.31 7.73
C GLU A 16 -13.31 7.83 7.66
N THR A 17 -13.25 8.51 8.81
CA THR A 17 -13.48 9.95 8.89
C THR A 17 -12.51 10.73 8.00
N LEU A 18 -11.20 10.43 8.13
CA LEU A 18 -10.16 11.09 7.34
C LEU A 18 -10.39 10.91 5.83
N ILE A 19 -10.68 9.68 5.39
CA ILE A 19 -10.85 9.39 3.97
C ILE A 19 -12.08 10.10 3.42
N ARG A 20 -13.20 10.07 4.14
CA ARG A 20 -14.43 10.75 3.71
C ARG A 20 -14.28 12.27 3.66
N GLU A 21 -13.57 12.86 4.61
CA GLU A 21 -13.32 14.31 4.63
C GLU A 21 -12.41 14.77 3.48
N CYS A 22 -11.51 13.90 2.99
CA CYS A 22 -10.61 14.22 1.89
C CYS A 22 -11.15 13.83 0.49
N ALA A 23 -12.31 13.17 0.38
CA ALA A 23 -12.83 12.63 -0.89
C ALA A 23 -13.04 13.73 -1.95
N ASP A 24 -13.69 14.84 -1.59
CA ASP A 24 -13.94 15.96 -2.51
C ASP A 24 -12.64 16.62 -3.02
N GLU A 25 -11.59 16.65 -2.19
CA GLU A 25 -10.27 17.11 -2.61
C GLU A 25 -9.62 16.09 -3.56
N ALA A 26 -9.68 14.81 -3.23
CA ALA A 26 -9.10 13.75 -4.06
C ALA A 26 -9.67 13.75 -5.47
N ASP A 27 -10.99 13.88 -5.60
CA ASP A 27 -11.69 13.94 -6.89
C ASP A 27 -11.29 15.17 -7.70
N ARG A 28 -11.27 16.34 -7.06
CA ARG A 28 -10.91 17.60 -7.73
C ARG A 28 -9.46 17.62 -8.21
N GLU A 29 -8.54 17.11 -7.41
CA GLU A 29 -7.10 17.11 -7.72
C GLU A 29 -6.69 15.88 -8.54
N CYS A 30 -7.60 14.91 -8.75
CA CYS A 30 -7.36 13.62 -9.37
C CYS A 30 -6.12 12.91 -8.80
N ARG A 31 -5.94 13.01 -7.47
CA ARG A 31 -4.73 12.56 -6.78
C ARG A 31 -5.06 12.12 -5.37
N LEU A 32 -4.40 11.05 -4.92
CA LEU A 32 -4.50 10.60 -3.53
C LEU A 32 -4.00 11.71 -2.57
N PRO A 33 -4.82 12.16 -1.60
CA PRO A 33 -4.39 13.13 -0.60
C PRO A 33 -3.22 12.59 0.21
N ALA A 34 -2.21 13.44 0.45
CA ALA A 34 -0.97 13.03 1.13
C ALA A 34 -1.23 12.52 2.56
N SER A 35 -2.16 13.16 3.28
CA SER A 35 -2.59 12.74 4.61
C SER A 35 -3.17 11.33 4.63
N VAL A 36 -3.92 10.94 3.60
CA VAL A 36 -4.49 9.59 3.47
C VAL A 36 -3.37 8.57 3.18
N ALA A 37 -2.46 8.87 2.26
CA ALA A 37 -1.32 7.99 1.95
C ALA A 37 -0.40 7.79 3.18
N GLU A 38 -0.15 8.85 3.93
CA GLU A 38 0.62 8.79 5.18
C GLU A 38 -0.11 7.94 6.22
N ALA A 39 -1.42 8.14 6.42
CA ALA A 39 -2.20 7.37 7.37
C ALA A 39 -2.24 5.87 7.04
N LEU A 40 -2.35 5.51 5.75
CA LEU A 40 -2.25 4.12 5.31
C LEU A 40 -0.87 3.51 5.65
N SER A 41 0.20 4.28 5.46
CA SER A 41 1.58 3.85 5.76
C SER A 41 1.85 3.71 7.26
N VAL A 42 1.43 4.69 8.07
CA VAL A 42 1.54 4.66 9.54
C VAL A 42 0.79 3.46 10.13
N ASN A 43 -0.32 3.06 9.52
CA ASN A 43 -1.09 1.88 9.91
C ASN A 43 -0.59 0.57 9.26
N GLY A 44 0.54 0.60 8.54
CA GLY A 44 1.15 -0.57 7.90
C GLY A 44 0.31 -1.19 6.79
N LEU A 45 -0.75 -0.52 6.33
CA LEU A 45 -1.77 -1.14 5.49
C LEU A 45 -1.24 -1.53 4.10
N TYR A 46 -0.26 -0.80 3.58
CA TYR A 46 0.41 -1.17 2.31
C TYR A 46 1.23 -2.46 2.40
N ARG A 47 1.60 -2.92 3.60
CA ARG A 47 2.51 -4.08 3.79
C ARG A 47 1.83 -5.30 4.39
N ILE A 48 0.50 -5.29 4.53
CA ILE A 48 -0.21 -6.40 5.18
C ILE A 48 0.01 -7.74 4.46
N GLY A 49 0.18 -7.75 3.14
CA GLY A 49 0.46 -8.94 2.34
C GLY A 49 1.94 -9.24 2.11
N ALA A 50 2.85 -8.39 2.61
CA ALA A 50 4.28 -8.54 2.36
C ALA A 50 4.89 -9.60 3.30
N PRO A 51 5.98 -10.29 2.88
CA PRO A 51 6.73 -11.17 3.77
C PRO A 51 7.28 -10.43 5.00
N ALA A 52 7.43 -11.12 6.12
CA ALA A 52 7.99 -10.54 7.34
C ALA A 52 9.43 -10.03 7.12
N ALA A 53 10.19 -10.70 6.24
CA ALA A 53 11.54 -10.27 5.83
C ALA A 53 11.57 -8.88 5.16
N TYR A 54 10.43 -8.40 4.66
CA TYR A 54 10.22 -7.10 4.02
C TYR A 54 9.36 -6.15 4.88
N GLY A 55 9.23 -6.46 6.18
CA GLY A 55 8.49 -5.63 7.13
C GLY A 55 6.98 -5.71 6.98
N GLY A 56 6.45 -6.80 6.41
CA GLY A 56 5.02 -7.06 6.30
C GLY A 56 4.45 -7.97 7.38
N GLU A 57 3.14 -8.19 7.30
CA GLU A 57 2.36 -8.97 8.26
C GLU A 57 2.00 -10.38 7.78
N GLU A 58 2.34 -10.74 6.52
CA GLU A 58 2.00 -12.04 5.94
C GLU A 58 0.51 -12.40 6.07
N ALA A 59 -0.36 -11.39 6.02
CA ALA A 59 -1.78 -11.55 6.22
C ALA A 59 -2.40 -12.42 5.13
N SER A 60 -3.41 -13.23 5.49
CA SER A 60 -4.09 -14.11 4.54
C SER A 60 -4.73 -13.31 3.39
N PRO A 61 -4.89 -13.89 2.20
CA PRO A 61 -5.58 -13.22 1.09
C PRO A 61 -6.98 -12.72 1.45
N ILE A 62 -7.70 -13.46 2.31
CA ILE A 62 -9.02 -13.05 2.80
C ILE A 62 -8.93 -11.77 3.63
N THR A 63 -7.98 -11.69 4.56
CA THR A 63 -7.74 -10.49 5.38
C THR A 63 -7.35 -9.29 4.51
N GLN A 64 -6.53 -9.51 3.47
CA GLN A 64 -6.16 -8.46 2.52
C GLN A 64 -7.40 -7.92 1.78
N ILE A 65 -8.25 -8.82 1.26
CA ILE A 65 -9.49 -8.47 0.56
C ILE A 65 -10.44 -7.70 1.48
N GLU A 66 -10.67 -8.18 2.71
CA GLU A 66 -11.55 -7.51 3.68
C GLU A 66 -11.05 -6.11 4.04
N THR A 67 -9.73 -5.93 4.14
CA THR A 67 -9.11 -4.63 4.41
C THR A 67 -9.29 -3.66 3.23
N ILE A 68 -9.06 -4.14 2.01
CA ILE A 68 -9.27 -3.36 0.77
C ILE A 68 -10.75 -2.99 0.63
N GLU A 69 -11.67 -3.92 0.87
CA GLU A 69 -13.11 -3.69 0.81
C GLU A 69 -13.54 -2.62 1.83
N THR A 70 -13.00 -2.70 3.04
CA THR A 70 -13.28 -1.72 4.12
C THR A 70 -12.90 -0.30 3.67
N ILE A 71 -11.69 -0.10 3.17
CA ILE A 71 -11.26 1.22 2.67
C ILE A 71 -12.09 1.65 1.45
N SER A 72 -12.40 0.72 0.55
CA SER A 72 -13.19 0.98 -0.66
C SER A 72 -14.62 1.46 -0.36
N ARG A 73 -15.19 1.13 0.81
CA ARG A 73 -16.49 1.63 1.27
C ARG A 73 -16.45 3.11 1.69
N PHE A 74 -15.27 3.64 1.97
CA PHE A 74 -15.06 5.05 2.28
C PHE A 74 -14.78 5.85 1.02
N ASP A 75 -13.85 5.34 0.20
CA ASP A 75 -13.51 5.87 -1.12
C ASP A 75 -12.91 4.76 -2.00
N GLY A 76 -13.45 4.59 -3.21
CA GLY A 76 -13.03 3.53 -4.13
C GLY A 76 -11.62 3.73 -4.70
N SER A 77 -11.22 4.98 -4.95
CA SER A 77 -9.89 5.31 -5.47
C SER A 77 -8.80 5.09 -4.42
N VAL A 78 -9.08 5.38 -3.14
CA VAL A 78 -8.19 5.05 -2.02
C VAL A 78 -8.06 3.54 -1.87
N GLY A 79 -9.18 2.80 -1.97
CA GLY A 79 -9.16 1.33 -1.95
C GLY A 79 -8.32 0.72 -3.07
N TRP A 80 -8.43 1.27 -4.28
CA TRP A 80 -7.61 0.88 -5.42
C TRP A 80 -6.11 1.16 -5.21
N ASN A 81 -5.76 2.33 -4.68
CA ASN A 81 -4.37 2.67 -4.34
C ASN A 81 -3.79 1.74 -3.26
N LEU A 82 -4.59 1.41 -2.25
CA LEU A 82 -4.19 0.46 -1.22
C LEU A 82 -3.92 -0.92 -1.82
N MET A 83 -4.82 -1.42 -2.67
CA MET A 83 -4.66 -2.71 -3.36
C MET A 83 -3.34 -2.76 -4.16
N ILE A 84 -3.02 -1.73 -4.94
CA ILE A 84 -1.75 -1.65 -5.69
C ILE A 84 -0.55 -1.68 -4.73
N GLY A 85 -0.60 -0.95 -3.62
CA GLY A 85 0.50 -0.96 -2.66
C GLY A 85 0.71 -2.35 -2.03
N ILE A 86 -0.38 -3.04 -1.67
CA ILE A 86 -0.34 -4.42 -1.15
C ILE A 86 0.26 -5.37 -2.18
N GLU A 87 -0.17 -5.27 -3.45
CA GLU A 87 0.39 -6.06 -4.55
C GLU A 87 1.90 -5.82 -4.69
N ASN A 88 2.32 -4.55 -4.69
CA ASN A 88 3.72 -4.18 -4.88
C ASN A 88 4.61 -4.75 -3.77
N PHE A 89 4.20 -4.64 -2.51
CA PHE A 89 4.97 -5.19 -1.40
C PHE A 89 4.86 -6.72 -1.30
N GLY A 90 3.76 -7.33 -1.73
CA GLY A 90 3.57 -8.77 -1.73
C GLY A 90 4.29 -9.51 -2.86
N LEU A 91 4.35 -8.91 -4.05
CA LEU A 91 4.84 -9.57 -5.27
C LEU A 91 6.17 -9.00 -5.79
N ILE A 92 6.32 -7.67 -5.79
CA ILE A 92 7.48 -7.01 -6.42
C ILE A 92 8.64 -6.90 -5.43
N ALA A 93 8.39 -6.41 -4.21
CA ALA A 93 9.44 -6.21 -3.20
C ALA A 93 10.30 -7.47 -2.94
N PRO A 94 9.75 -8.71 -2.87
CA PRO A 94 10.55 -9.92 -2.69
C PRO A 94 11.55 -10.21 -3.81
N ASN A 95 11.38 -9.60 -4.99
CA ASN A 95 12.30 -9.72 -6.12
C ASN A 95 13.37 -8.62 -6.12
N CYS A 96 13.38 -7.75 -5.11
CA CYS A 96 14.30 -6.61 -4.99
C CYS A 96 15.38 -6.82 -3.91
N ASP A 97 15.83 -8.06 -3.67
CA ASP A 97 16.82 -8.38 -2.63
C ASP A 97 18.06 -7.45 -2.67
N SER A 98 18.60 -7.16 -3.86
CA SER A 98 19.78 -6.29 -4.03
C SER A 98 19.50 -4.82 -3.65
N CYS A 99 18.24 -4.40 -3.70
CA CYS A 99 17.79 -3.04 -3.38
C CYS A 99 16.97 -2.99 -2.10
N LYS A 100 17.02 -4.03 -1.26
CA LYS A 100 16.18 -4.16 -0.06
C LYS A 100 16.29 -2.97 0.89
N HIS A 101 17.48 -2.37 0.99
CA HIS A 101 17.74 -1.18 1.81
C HIS A 101 16.84 0.02 1.47
N MET A 102 16.33 0.10 0.23
CA MET A 102 15.40 1.15 -0.19
C MET A 102 13.99 0.99 0.39
N LEU A 103 13.66 -0.19 0.94
CA LEU A 103 12.33 -0.56 1.43
C LEU A 103 12.28 -0.67 2.97
N GLU A 104 13.40 -0.45 3.66
CA GLU A 104 13.53 -0.64 5.11
C GLU A 104 12.65 0.34 5.91
N ASP A 105 12.51 1.59 5.44
CA ASP A 105 11.64 2.57 6.08
C ASP A 105 10.16 2.17 5.90
N PRO A 106 9.39 1.94 6.99
CA PRO A 106 7.97 1.59 6.92
C PRO A 106 7.10 2.65 6.22
N MET A 107 7.56 3.89 6.13
CA MET A 107 6.87 4.98 5.45
C MET A 107 7.07 4.98 3.93
N VAL A 108 8.02 4.21 3.41
CA VAL A 108 8.20 4.08 1.96
C VAL A 108 7.00 3.35 1.36
N VAL A 109 6.38 3.99 0.37
CA VAL A 109 5.33 3.44 -0.47
C VAL A 109 5.94 3.07 -1.82
N LEU A 110 5.72 1.83 -2.27
CA LEU A 110 6.18 1.34 -3.55
C LEU A 110 5.07 1.52 -4.60
N CYS A 111 5.38 2.21 -5.69
CA CYS A 111 4.55 2.25 -6.90
C CYS A 111 5.13 1.32 -7.97
N SER A 112 4.30 0.81 -8.85
CA SER A 112 4.76 0.03 -10.00
C SER A 112 3.77 0.10 -11.16
N SER A 113 4.19 -0.40 -12.31
CA SER A 113 3.34 -0.68 -13.45
C SER A 113 3.89 -1.92 -14.14
N THR A 114 3.01 -2.89 -14.42
CA THR A 114 3.34 -4.08 -15.22
C THR A 114 3.15 -3.85 -16.72
N ALA A 115 2.68 -2.68 -17.13
CA ALA A 115 2.56 -2.33 -18.54
C ALA A 115 3.95 -2.22 -19.19
N ALA A 116 4.23 -3.09 -20.17
CA ALA A 116 5.50 -3.15 -20.89
C ALA A 116 5.62 -2.05 -21.96
N VAL A 117 5.55 -0.79 -21.55
CA VAL A 117 5.62 0.39 -22.44
C VAL A 117 7.02 0.99 -22.56
N GLY A 118 7.93 0.62 -21.64
CA GLY A 118 9.32 1.06 -21.64
C GLY A 118 10.21 0.21 -22.56
N ARG A 119 11.35 0.78 -22.96
CA ARG A 119 12.43 0.06 -23.64
C ARG A 119 13.65 0.04 -22.74
N ALA A 120 14.16 -1.15 -22.46
CA ALA A 120 15.47 -1.37 -21.86
C ALA A 120 16.41 -1.91 -22.94
N GLU A 121 17.67 -1.51 -22.90
CA GLU A 121 18.74 -2.05 -23.73
C GLU A 121 19.79 -2.65 -22.80
N GLN A 122 20.33 -3.81 -23.15
CA GLN A 122 21.36 -4.45 -22.36
C GLN A 122 22.67 -3.64 -22.46
N ASP A 123 23.28 -3.29 -21.33
CA ASP A 123 24.59 -2.66 -21.24
C ASP A 123 25.53 -3.47 -20.35
N GLY A 124 26.21 -4.44 -20.99
CA GLY A 124 27.04 -5.41 -20.27
C GLY A 124 26.21 -6.47 -19.55
N ASP A 125 26.34 -6.55 -18.23
CA ASP A 125 25.68 -7.55 -17.38
C ASP A 125 24.28 -7.12 -16.89
N GLY A 126 23.76 -5.97 -17.36
CA GLY A 126 22.45 -5.44 -16.99
C GLY A 126 21.93 -4.38 -17.95
#